data_AF-A0A973SB93-F1
#
_entry.id   AF-A0A973SB93-F1
#
_cell.length_a   1.000
_cell.length_b   1.000
_cell.length_c   1.000
_cell.angle_alpha   90.00
_cell.angle_beta   90.00
_cell.angle_gamma   90.00
#
_symmetry.space_group_name_H-M   'P 1'
#
loop_
_entity.id
_entity.type
_entity.pdbx_description
1 polymer ?
#
loop_
_entity_poly.entity_id
_entity_poly.type
_entity_poly.pdbx_seq_one_letter_code
_entity_poly.pdbx_strand_id
1 'polypeptide(L)'
;MADVAAQAAVGLELAGRRADAEKLALFADRDRIGRDLHDLAIQRLFAAGMTLQSVLKITEKSAVRDRVITAVADLDDTIRVIRSTIFALSEHDAPAEAAGLRTLVLRVCQDATAALGFAPAVRFTGPVDFEVPEQAVDHVLAVTREALSNTARHARASKVEVDLATAEGFLTLRIADDGVGIAPGGRRSGLANIAERAAELNGEASVEPGERGGTVVLWKVPLDD
;
A
#
# COMPACT_ATOMS: atom_id res chain seq x y z
N MET A 1 -43.38 4.00 42.92
CA MET A 1 -42.29 3.00 42.78
C MET A 1 -41.87 2.77 41.33
N ALA A 2 -42.80 2.67 40.35
CA ALA A 2 -42.44 2.50 38.93
C ALA A 2 -41.58 3.64 38.34
N ASP A 3 -41.82 4.89 38.77
CA ASP A 3 -41.12 6.08 38.25
C ASP A 3 -39.65 6.16 38.69
N VAL A 4 -39.35 5.77 39.94
CA VAL A 4 -37.97 5.72 40.46
C VAL A 4 -37.17 4.60 39.80
N ALA A 5 -37.80 3.45 39.50
CA ALA A 5 -37.15 2.36 38.77
C ALA A 5 -36.85 2.74 37.31
N ALA A 6 -37.75 3.48 36.65
CA ALA A 6 -37.53 3.98 35.29
C ALA A 6 -36.40 5.03 35.26
N GLN A 7 -36.37 5.97 36.21
CA GLN A 7 -35.29 6.96 36.33
C GLN A 7 -33.93 6.31 36.64
N ALA A 8 -33.91 5.28 37.49
CA ALA A 8 -32.70 4.51 37.78
C ALA A 8 -32.19 3.73 36.56
N ALA A 9 -33.09 3.16 35.76
CA ALA A 9 -32.74 2.46 34.52
C ALA A 9 -32.13 3.42 33.48
N VAL A 10 -32.75 4.59 33.28
CA VAL A 10 -32.22 5.65 32.39
C VAL A 10 -30.85 6.16 32.88
N GLY A 11 -30.68 6.33 34.19
CA GLY A 11 -29.40 6.70 34.78
C GLY A 11 -28.29 5.67 34.55
N LEU A 12 -28.60 4.38 34.68
CA LEU A 12 -27.65 3.30 34.37
C LEU A 12 -27.29 3.24 32.89
N GLU A 13 -28.25 3.43 31.99
CA GLU A 13 -28.03 3.43 30.55
C GLU A 13 -27.14 4.62 30.12
N LEU A 14 -27.38 5.81 30.66
CA LEU A 14 -26.54 6.98 30.44
C LEU A 14 -25.12 6.81 30.99
N ALA A 15 -24.97 6.17 32.15
CA ALA A 15 -23.66 5.86 32.72
C ALA A 15 -22.89 4.84 31.87
N GLY A 16 -23.57 3.81 31.36
CA GLY A 16 -23.00 2.83 30.42
C GLY A 16 -22.51 3.49 29.14
N ARG A 17 -23.35 4.30 28.49
CA ARG A 17 -22.97 5.03 27.26
C ARG A 17 -21.80 5.99 27.45
N ARG A 18 -21.69 6.64 28.62
CA ARG A 18 -20.53 7.48 28.95
C ARG A 18 -19.25 6.68 29.08
N ALA A 19 -19.30 5.55 29.80
CA ALA A 19 -18.14 4.68 29.96
C ALA A 19 -17.66 4.13 28.61
N ASP A 20 -18.59 3.76 27.73
CA ASP A 20 -18.26 3.30 26.38
C ASP A 20 -17.62 4.42 25.53
N ALA A 21 -18.17 5.64 25.59
CA ALA A 21 -17.64 6.80 24.88
C ALA A 21 -16.23 7.20 25.37
N GLU A 22 -15.99 7.19 26.68
CA GLU A 22 -14.66 7.45 27.25
C GLU A 22 -13.63 6.40 26.83
N LYS A 23 -14.05 5.13 26.78
CA LYS A 23 -13.19 4.02 26.36
C LYS A 23 -12.83 4.13 24.88
N LEU A 24 -13.80 4.47 24.03
CA LEU A 24 -13.60 4.75 22.60
C LEU A 24 -12.64 5.93 22.38
N ALA A 25 -12.81 7.02 23.14
CA ALA A 25 -11.94 8.19 23.05
C ALA A 25 -10.49 7.87 23.44
N LEU A 26 -10.30 7.06 24.49
CA LEU A 26 -8.97 6.62 24.92
C LEU A 26 -8.28 5.74 23.87
N PHE A 27 -9.01 4.85 23.21
CA PHE A 27 -8.46 4.03 22.14
C PHE A 27 -8.10 4.86 20.90
N ALA A 28 -8.98 5.78 20.50
CA ALA A 28 -8.71 6.69 19.39
C ALA A 28 -7.45 7.55 19.63
N ASP A 29 -7.25 8.02 20.86
CA ASP A 29 -6.06 8.80 21.22
C ASP A 29 -4.79 7.95 21.24
N ARG A 30 -4.87 6.70 21.73
CA ARG A 30 -3.76 5.74 21.70
C ARG A 30 -3.33 5.42 20.26
N ASP A 31 -4.28 5.23 19.36
CA ASP A 31 -4.00 4.93 17.95
C ASP A 31 -3.43 6.14 17.22
N ARG A 32 -3.93 7.34 17.52
CA ARG A 32 -3.39 8.60 17.01
C ARG A 32 -1.95 8.81 17.49
N ILE A 33 -1.68 8.65 18.79
CA ILE A 33 -0.34 8.78 19.37
C ILE A 33 0.61 7.74 18.77
N GLY A 34 0.14 6.51 18.57
CA GLY A 34 0.90 5.47 17.88
C GLY A 34 1.32 5.93 16.48
N ARG A 35 0.35 6.34 15.65
CA ARG A 35 0.62 6.82 14.29
C ARG A 35 1.59 8.01 14.27
N ASP A 36 1.35 9.04 15.08
CA ASP A 36 2.18 10.26 15.14
C ASP A 36 3.65 9.94 15.54
N LEU A 37 3.84 9.07 16.55
CA LEU A 37 5.18 8.66 16.98
C LEU A 37 5.88 7.80 15.92
N HIS A 38 5.15 6.93 15.23
CA HIS A 38 5.70 6.06 14.22
C HIS A 38 6.05 6.78 12.92
N ASP A 39 5.25 7.74 12.47
CA ASP A 39 5.56 8.56 11.30
C ASP A 39 6.84 9.35 11.53
N LEU A 40 7.00 9.93 12.72
CA LEU A 40 8.23 10.62 13.11
C LEU A 40 9.43 9.66 13.19
N ALA A 41 9.24 8.44 13.68
CA ALA A 41 10.30 7.43 13.75
C ALA A 41 10.74 6.97 12.35
N ILE A 42 9.78 6.67 11.46
CA ILE A 42 10.03 6.26 10.07
C ILE A 42 10.75 7.37 9.30
N GLN A 43 10.31 8.63 9.44
CA GLN A 43 10.97 9.78 8.81
C GLN A 43 12.44 9.92 9.23
N ARG A 44 12.74 9.74 10.52
CA ARG A 44 14.12 9.78 11.03
C ARG A 44 14.97 8.63 10.52
N LEU A 45 14.39 7.43 10.41
CA LEU A 45 15.09 6.26 9.85
C LEU A 45 15.38 6.43 8.36
N PHE A 46 14.45 7.01 7.59
CA PHE A 46 14.70 7.40 6.20
C PHE A 46 15.82 8.43 6.08
N ALA A 47 15.82 9.47 6.92
CA ALA A 47 16.89 10.47 6.94
C ALA A 47 18.26 9.85 7.28
N ALA A 48 18.31 8.89 8.20
CA ALA A 48 19.51 8.13 8.52
C ALA A 48 19.97 7.27 7.31
N GLY A 49 19.05 6.59 6.64
CA GLY A 49 19.31 5.83 5.42
C GLY A 49 19.88 6.70 4.29
N MET A 50 19.30 7.87 4.04
CA MET A 50 19.81 8.83 3.04
C MET A 50 21.21 9.35 3.40
N THR A 51 21.46 9.63 4.68
CA THR A 51 22.78 10.03 5.17
C THR A 51 23.82 8.92 4.93
N LEU A 52 23.47 7.68 5.21
CA LEU A 52 24.33 6.51 4.94
C LEU A 52 24.56 6.31 3.45
N GLN A 53 23.54 6.44 2.61
CA GLN A 53 23.70 6.37 1.15
C GLN A 53 24.60 7.49 0.59
N SER A 54 24.62 8.67 1.21
CA SER A 54 25.56 9.73 0.83
C SER A 54 27.02 9.33 1.08
N VAL A 55 27.30 8.52 2.12
CA VAL A 55 28.64 7.98 2.40
C VAL A 55 29.09 7.01 1.29
N LEU A 56 28.18 6.25 0.68
CA LEU A 56 28.49 5.38 -0.46
C LEU A 56 29.01 6.15 -1.68
N LYS A 57 28.64 7.42 -1.83
CA LYS A 57 29.04 8.26 -2.98
C LYS A 57 30.47 8.80 -2.85
N ILE A 58 31.01 8.85 -1.63
CA ILE A 58 32.30 9.49 -1.32
C ILE A 58 33.37 8.50 -0.81
N THR A 59 33.02 7.23 -0.60
CA THR A 59 33.95 6.22 -0.08
C THR A 59 34.41 5.24 -1.16
N GLU A 60 35.72 5.06 -1.27
CA GLU A 60 36.34 4.07 -2.18
C GLU A 60 36.71 2.76 -1.48
N LYS A 61 36.62 2.70 -0.14
CA LYS A 61 36.95 1.50 0.63
C LYS A 61 35.80 0.48 0.56
N SER A 62 36.03 -0.65 -0.10
CA SER A 62 35.05 -1.74 -0.24
C SER A 62 34.45 -2.19 1.09
N ALA A 63 35.27 -2.41 2.14
CA ALA A 63 34.77 -2.81 3.46
C ALA A 63 33.84 -1.78 4.14
N VAL A 64 33.96 -0.49 3.78
CA VAL A 64 33.05 0.56 4.27
C VAL A 64 31.75 0.57 3.46
N ARG A 65 31.82 0.37 2.14
CA ARG A 65 30.62 0.22 1.30
C ARG A 65 29.76 -0.95 1.76
N ASP A 66 30.36 -2.11 1.97
CA ASP A 66 29.62 -3.32 2.34
C ASP A 66 28.88 -3.13 3.68
N ARG A 67 29.55 -2.53 4.67
CA ARG A 67 28.93 -2.18 5.97
C ARG A 67 27.79 -1.18 5.84
N VAL A 68 27.92 -0.19 4.97
CA VAL A 68 26.87 0.82 4.75
C VAL A 68 25.68 0.21 4.02
N ILE A 69 25.90 -0.70 3.06
CA ILE A 69 24.83 -1.46 2.39
C ILE A 69 24.06 -2.31 3.40
N THR A 70 24.76 -3.03 4.27
CA THR A 70 24.11 -3.80 5.36
C THR A 70 23.30 -2.89 6.29
N ALA A 71 23.86 -1.76 6.72
CA ALA A 71 23.15 -0.83 7.61
C ALA A 71 21.89 -0.24 6.96
N VAL A 72 21.90 0.04 5.65
CA VAL A 72 20.71 0.48 4.92
C VAL A 72 19.65 -0.63 4.85
N ALA A 73 20.07 -1.88 4.59
CA ALA A 73 19.16 -3.03 4.58
C ALA A 73 18.51 -3.27 5.95
N ASP A 74 19.29 -3.18 7.04
CA ASP A 74 18.80 -3.33 8.42
C ASP A 74 17.80 -2.22 8.79
N LEU A 75 18.03 -0.99 8.33
CA LEU A 75 17.09 0.12 8.50
C LEU A 75 15.78 -0.12 7.73
N ASP A 76 15.85 -0.59 6.49
CA ASP A 76 14.68 -0.93 5.68
C ASP A 76 13.85 -2.06 6.31
N ASP A 77 14.51 -3.09 6.86
CA ASP A 77 13.84 -4.18 7.57
C ASP A 77 13.23 -3.70 8.90
N THR A 78 13.91 -2.81 9.63
CA THR A 78 13.36 -2.20 10.86
C THR A 78 12.13 -1.34 10.56
N ILE A 79 12.16 -0.54 9.49
CA ILE A 79 10.99 0.22 9.01
C ILE A 79 9.84 -0.73 8.66
N ARG A 80 10.12 -1.90 8.06
CA ARG A 80 9.11 -2.92 7.74
C ARG A 80 8.47 -3.52 9.00
N VAL A 81 9.26 -3.83 10.03
CA VAL A 81 8.78 -4.38 11.32
C VAL A 81 7.95 -3.36 12.09
N ILE A 82 8.39 -2.10 12.12
CA ILE A 82 7.62 -1.02 12.75
C ILE A 82 6.27 -0.89 12.07
N ARG A 83 6.27 -0.84 10.73
CA ARG A 83 5.05 -0.72 9.92
C ARG A 83 4.10 -1.90 10.15
N SER A 84 4.57 -3.15 10.17
CA SER A 84 3.72 -4.33 10.40
C SER A 84 3.15 -4.38 11.82
N THR A 85 3.90 -3.93 12.82
CA THR A 85 3.44 -3.88 14.22
C THR A 85 2.32 -2.86 14.41
N ILE A 86 2.41 -1.70 13.76
CA ILE A 86 1.35 -0.67 13.75
C ILE A 86 0.09 -1.19 13.07
N PHE A 87 0.25 -1.90 11.96
CA PHE A 87 -0.88 -2.48 11.23
C PHE A 87 -1.61 -3.53 12.07
N ALA A 88 -0.88 -4.39 12.80
CA ALA A 88 -1.48 -5.37 13.72
C ALA A 88 -2.19 -4.73 14.94
N LEU A 89 -1.81 -3.50 15.30
CA LEU A 89 -2.48 -2.74 16.38
C LEU A 89 -3.70 -1.96 15.86
N SER A 90 -3.67 -1.50 14.61
CA SER A 90 -4.75 -0.74 13.96
C SER A 90 -5.91 -1.62 13.44
N GLU A 91 -5.73 -2.94 13.38
CA GLU A 91 -6.71 -3.90 12.83
C GLU A 91 -7.99 -4.05 13.66
N HIS A 92 -8.09 -3.47 14.86
CA HIS A 92 -9.26 -3.72 15.70
C HIS A 92 -10.53 -2.93 15.35
N ASP A 93 -10.49 -1.73 14.72
CA ASP A 93 -11.72 -0.89 14.72
C ASP A 93 -11.94 0.17 13.61
N ALA A 94 -11.23 0.18 12.47
CA ALA A 94 -11.48 1.21 11.44
C ALA A 94 -12.48 0.77 10.32
N PRO A 95 -13.60 1.48 10.09
CA PRO A 95 -14.44 1.29 8.92
C PRO A 95 -13.69 1.67 7.64
N ALA A 96 -13.95 0.95 6.55
CA ALA A 96 -13.21 1.00 5.29
C ALA A 96 -13.13 2.38 4.59
N GLU A 97 -13.90 3.37 5.04
CA GLU A 97 -14.02 4.71 4.44
C GLU A 97 -12.87 5.68 4.81
N ALA A 98 -12.02 5.35 5.80
CA ALA A 98 -10.88 6.20 6.20
C ALA A 98 -9.51 5.65 5.77
N ALA A 99 -9.48 4.58 4.97
CA ALA A 99 -8.24 3.95 4.54
C ALA A 99 -7.64 4.68 3.32
N GLY A 100 -6.45 5.27 3.48
CA GLY A 100 -5.69 5.86 2.36
C GLY A 100 -5.39 4.83 1.26
N LEU A 101 -5.13 5.32 0.03
CA LEU A 101 -4.86 4.51 -1.15
C LEU A 101 -3.77 3.45 -0.91
N ARG A 102 -2.72 3.78 -0.13
CA ARG A 102 -1.69 2.81 0.26
C ARG A 102 -2.28 1.59 0.95
N THR A 103 -3.16 1.80 1.93
CA THR A 103 -3.82 0.74 2.69
C THR A 103 -4.71 -0.11 1.79
N LEU A 104 -5.45 0.54 0.89
CA LEU A 104 -6.33 -0.16 -0.06
C LEU A 104 -5.54 -1.05 -1.03
N VAL A 105 -4.40 -0.56 -1.56
CA VAL A 105 -3.52 -1.34 -2.44
C VAL A 105 -2.85 -2.50 -1.70
N LEU A 106 -2.37 -2.26 -0.47
CA LEU A 106 -1.80 -3.32 0.38
C LEU A 106 -2.82 -4.43 0.65
N ARG A 107 -4.07 -4.07 0.93
CA ARG A 107 -5.16 -5.02 1.14
C ARG A 107 -5.43 -5.86 -0.11
N VAL A 108 -5.50 -5.24 -1.28
CA VAL A 108 -5.64 -5.97 -2.56
C VAL A 108 -4.49 -6.96 -2.78
N CYS A 109 -3.25 -6.57 -2.46
CA CYS A 109 -2.09 -7.45 -2.59
C CYS A 109 -2.13 -8.61 -1.58
N GLN A 110 -2.57 -8.33 -0.35
CA GLN A 110 -2.76 -9.34 0.69
C GLN A 110 -3.84 -10.36 0.28
N ASP A 111 -4.99 -9.89 -0.20
CA ASP A 111 -6.08 -10.74 -0.67
C ASP A 111 -5.65 -11.65 -1.85
N ALA A 112 -4.73 -11.16 -2.70
CA ALA A 112 -4.18 -11.93 -3.81
C ALA A 112 -3.15 -13.00 -3.41
N THR A 113 -2.60 -12.94 -2.18
CA THR A 113 -1.49 -13.81 -1.74
C THR A 113 -1.84 -15.29 -1.84
N ALA A 114 -3.05 -15.67 -1.43
CA ALA A 114 -3.48 -17.08 -1.47
C ALA A 114 -3.58 -17.61 -2.92
N ALA A 115 -4.02 -16.78 -3.86
CA ALA A 115 -4.14 -17.16 -5.27
C ALA A 115 -2.78 -17.22 -5.97
N LEU A 116 -1.84 -16.36 -5.59
CA LEU A 116 -0.48 -16.32 -6.13
C LEU A 116 0.43 -17.40 -5.54
N GLY A 117 0.20 -17.80 -4.29
CA GLY A 117 1.08 -18.69 -3.54
C GLY A 117 2.28 -17.98 -2.88
N PHE A 118 2.39 -16.66 -3.03
CA PHE A 118 3.40 -15.80 -2.41
C PHE A 118 2.85 -14.37 -2.26
N ALA A 119 3.46 -13.58 -1.38
CA ALA A 119 3.07 -12.19 -1.16
C ALA A 119 3.72 -11.27 -2.22
N PRO A 120 2.95 -10.41 -2.93
CA PRO A 120 3.52 -9.39 -3.80
C PRO A 120 4.42 -8.40 -3.05
N ALA A 121 5.51 -7.98 -3.67
CA ALA A 121 6.34 -6.89 -3.16
C ALA A 121 5.73 -5.55 -3.57
N VAL A 122 5.39 -4.69 -2.61
CA VAL A 122 4.71 -3.40 -2.87
C VAL A 122 5.63 -2.23 -2.54
N ARG A 123 5.71 -1.25 -3.44
CA ARG A 123 6.48 -0.01 -3.27
C ARG A 123 5.61 1.20 -3.58
N PHE A 124 5.78 2.24 -2.77
CA PHE A 124 5.15 3.53 -2.98
C PHE A 124 6.20 4.63 -3.14
N THR A 125 6.02 5.50 -4.12
CA THR A 125 6.88 6.66 -4.36
C THR A 125 6.00 7.92 -4.46
N GLY A 126 6.40 9.02 -3.83
CA GLY A 126 5.60 10.24 -3.81
C GLY A 126 4.38 10.20 -2.86
N PRO A 127 3.65 11.30 -2.69
CA PRO A 127 2.54 11.43 -1.75
C PRO A 127 1.21 10.86 -2.30
N VAL A 128 1.18 9.56 -2.63
CA VAL A 128 0.02 8.87 -3.25
C VAL A 128 -1.31 8.98 -2.48
N ASP A 129 -1.30 9.20 -1.16
CA ASP A 129 -2.55 9.34 -0.36
C ASP A 129 -3.13 10.76 -0.42
N PHE A 130 -2.36 11.75 -0.91
CA PHE A 130 -2.76 13.16 -0.93
C PHE A 130 -2.93 13.72 -2.34
N GLU A 131 -2.11 13.24 -3.29
CA GLU A 131 -2.13 13.74 -4.67
C GLU A 131 -3.10 12.96 -5.57
N VAL A 132 -3.56 11.78 -5.17
CA VAL A 132 -4.43 10.95 -6.03
C VAL A 132 -5.89 11.31 -5.81
N PRO A 133 -6.61 11.75 -6.86
CA PRO A 133 -8.05 12.03 -6.78
C PRO A 133 -8.85 10.77 -6.45
N GLU A 134 -9.97 10.92 -5.73
CA GLU A 134 -10.85 9.81 -5.36
C GLU A 134 -11.31 9.00 -6.57
N GLN A 135 -11.62 9.67 -7.69
CA GLN A 135 -11.99 9.01 -8.95
C GLN A 135 -10.91 8.03 -9.44
N ALA A 136 -9.62 8.32 -9.24
CA ALA A 136 -8.52 7.46 -9.67
C ALA A 136 -8.29 6.24 -8.75
N VAL A 137 -8.74 6.29 -7.49
CA VAL A 137 -8.58 5.21 -6.52
C VAL A 137 -9.20 3.91 -7.03
N ASP A 138 -10.45 3.96 -7.49
CA ASP A 138 -11.16 2.78 -7.97
C ASP A 138 -10.51 2.15 -9.20
N HIS A 139 -9.96 2.97 -10.12
CA HIS A 139 -9.22 2.47 -11.28
C HIS A 139 -7.91 1.79 -10.85
N VAL A 140 -7.13 2.39 -9.93
CA VAL A 140 -5.90 1.78 -9.41
C VAL A 140 -6.20 0.41 -8.78
N LEU A 141 -7.23 0.33 -7.93
CA LEU A 141 -7.58 -0.93 -7.27
C LEU A 141 -8.08 -1.99 -8.25
N ALA A 142 -8.86 -1.58 -9.25
CA ALA A 142 -9.35 -2.48 -10.29
C ALA A 142 -8.21 -2.99 -11.18
N VAL A 143 -7.31 -2.12 -11.62
CA VAL A 143 -6.13 -2.50 -12.43
C VAL A 143 -5.21 -3.41 -11.63
N THR A 144 -4.99 -3.11 -10.34
CA THR A 144 -4.20 -3.97 -9.44
C THR A 144 -4.82 -5.36 -9.32
N ARG A 145 -6.13 -5.47 -9.04
CA ARG A 145 -6.83 -6.76 -8.95
C ARG A 145 -6.73 -7.56 -10.26
N GLU A 146 -6.98 -6.91 -11.38
CA GLU A 146 -6.94 -7.55 -12.70
C GLU A 146 -5.54 -8.06 -13.03
N ALA A 147 -4.50 -7.26 -12.81
CA ALA A 147 -3.12 -7.66 -13.05
C ALA A 147 -2.70 -8.84 -12.16
N LEU A 148 -2.93 -8.78 -10.84
CA LEU A 148 -2.59 -9.87 -9.91
C LEU A 148 -3.37 -11.15 -10.23
N SER A 149 -4.64 -11.02 -10.60
CA SER A 149 -5.47 -12.15 -11.03
C SER A 149 -4.93 -12.79 -12.31
N ASN A 150 -4.49 -11.98 -13.28
CA ASN A 150 -3.87 -12.48 -14.51
C ASN A 150 -2.54 -13.19 -14.23
N THR A 151 -1.71 -12.65 -13.34
CA THR A 151 -0.50 -13.35 -12.90
C THR A 151 -0.83 -14.70 -12.27
N ALA A 152 -1.76 -14.74 -11.30
CA ALA A 152 -2.15 -15.97 -10.62
C ALA A 152 -2.67 -17.06 -11.57
N ARG A 153 -3.45 -16.68 -12.59
CA ARG A 153 -4.04 -17.62 -13.54
C ARG A 153 -3.09 -18.06 -14.66
N HIS A 154 -2.15 -17.21 -15.06
CA HIS A 154 -1.47 -17.38 -16.34
C HIS A 154 0.06 -17.34 -16.27
N ALA A 155 0.66 -16.59 -15.34
CA ALA A 155 2.09 -16.28 -15.43
C ALA A 155 3.00 -17.43 -14.95
N ARG A 156 2.53 -18.31 -14.06
CA ARG A 156 3.43 -19.27 -13.34
C ARG A 156 4.65 -18.55 -12.72
N ALA A 157 4.42 -17.32 -12.26
CA ALA A 157 5.41 -16.48 -11.63
C ALA A 157 5.79 -17.01 -10.25
N SER A 158 6.98 -16.67 -9.78
CA SER A 158 7.43 -16.86 -8.40
C SER A 158 7.51 -15.53 -7.63
N LYS A 159 7.39 -14.40 -8.35
CA LYS A 159 7.45 -13.07 -7.79
C LYS A 159 6.59 -12.09 -8.57
N VAL A 160 6.01 -11.13 -7.84
CA VAL A 160 5.34 -9.95 -8.40
C VAL A 160 5.81 -8.70 -7.66
N GLU A 161 6.06 -7.64 -8.41
CA GLU A 161 6.35 -6.30 -7.90
C GLU A 161 5.22 -5.36 -8.30
N VAL A 162 4.67 -4.63 -7.32
CA VAL A 162 3.64 -3.59 -7.49
C VAL A 162 4.26 -2.27 -7.06
N ASP A 163 4.54 -1.40 -8.01
CA ASP A 163 5.07 -0.05 -7.76
C ASP A 163 3.98 0.98 -8.07
N LEU A 164 3.58 1.77 -7.08
CA LEU A 164 2.67 2.90 -7.26
C LEU A 164 3.41 4.21 -6.98
N ALA A 165 3.45 5.11 -7.96
CA ALA A 165 4.23 6.34 -7.87
C ALA A 165 3.41 7.56 -8.27
N THR A 166 3.52 8.65 -7.53
CA THR A 166 3.20 10.00 -8.04
C THR A 166 4.50 10.75 -8.32
N ALA A 167 4.62 11.28 -9.54
CA ALA A 167 5.76 12.09 -9.96
C ALA A 167 5.36 12.95 -11.17
N GLU A 168 5.85 14.19 -11.20
CA GLU A 168 5.72 15.09 -12.38
C GLU A 168 4.27 15.28 -12.87
N GLY A 169 3.29 15.28 -11.96
CA GLY A 169 1.87 15.43 -12.31
C GLY A 169 1.19 14.14 -12.82
N PHE A 170 1.83 12.98 -12.66
CA PHE A 170 1.28 11.70 -13.07
C PHE A 170 1.23 10.68 -11.93
N LEU A 171 0.18 9.87 -11.94
CA LEU A 171 0.06 8.63 -11.20
C LEU A 171 0.48 7.47 -12.10
N THR A 172 1.48 6.72 -11.68
CA THR A 172 1.98 5.55 -12.39
C THR A 172 1.85 4.31 -11.52
N LEU A 173 1.10 3.33 -11.99
CA LEU A 173 1.03 1.98 -11.45
C LEU A 173 1.80 1.04 -12.38
N ARG A 174 2.82 0.38 -11.85
CA ARG A 174 3.59 -0.64 -12.55
C ARG A 174 3.46 -1.96 -11.81
N ILE A 175 3.05 -3.00 -12.52
CA ILE A 175 2.94 -4.36 -11.97
C ILE A 175 3.76 -5.30 -12.85
N ALA A 176 4.77 -5.93 -12.26
CA ALA A 176 5.69 -6.80 -12.99
C ALA A 176 5.78 -8.18 -12.35
N ASP A 177 5.61 -9.22 -13.17
CA ASP A 177 5.83 -10.61 -12.78
C ASP A 177 7.07 -11.20 -13.48
N ASP A 178 7.62 -12.27 -12.90
CA ASP A 178 8.75 -13.04 -13.45
C ASP A 178 8.31 -14.32 -14.18
N GLY A 179 7.05 -14.36 -14.64
CA GLY A 179 6.45 -15.55 -15.20
C GLY A 179 6.83 -15.86 -16.65
N VAL A 180 5.97 -16.63 -17.32
CA VAL A 180 6.17 -17.07 -18.71
C VAL A 180 5.81 -16.00 -19.76
N GLY A 181 5.30 -14.85 -19.33
CA GLY A 181 4.84 -13.78 -20.22
C GLY A 181 3.52 -14.11 -20.94
N ILE A 182 3.11 -13.22 -21.86
CA ILE A 182 1.86 -13.37 -22.62
C ILE A 182 2.13 -14.10 -23.94
N ALA A 183 1.47 -15.25 -24.13
CA ALA A 183 1.55 -16.01 -25.38
C ALA A 183 1.01 -15.20 -26.58
N PRO A 184 1.64 -15.27 -27.77
CA PRO A 184 1.11 -14.67 -28.99
C PRO A 184 -0.30 -15.21 -29.29
N GLY A 185 -1.29 -14.31 -29.43
CA GLY A 185 -2.67 -14.67 -29.75
C GLY A 185 -3.56 -15.13 -28.58
N GLY A 186 -3.11 -15.04 -27.33
CA GLY A 186 -3.96 -15.27 -26.16
C GLY A 186 -5.12 -14.27 -26.05
N ARG A 187 -6.23 -14.64 -25.38
CA ARG A 187 -7.35 -13.72 -25.09
C ARG A 187 -6.83 -12.53 -24.27
N ARG A 188 -6.93 -11.32 -24.83
CA ARG A 188 -6.49 -10.06 -24.21
C ARG A 188 -7.63 -9.27 -23.55
N SER A 189 -8.75 -9.91 -23.22
CA SER A 189 -9.92 -9.20 -22.67
C SER A 189 -9.62 -8.48 -21.36
N GLY A 190 -8.79 -9.07 -20.48
CA GLY A 190 -8.33 -8.41 -19.25
C GLY A 190 -7.44 -7.18 -19.51
N LEU A 191 -6.69 -7.17 -20.60
CA LEU A 191 -5.82 -6.06 -20.99
C LEU A 191 -6.62 -4.90 -21.59
N ALA A 192 -7.73 -5.20 -22.27
CA ALA A 192 -8.64 -4.19 -22.79
C ALA A 192 -9.26 -3.37 -21.65
N ASN A 193 -9.67 -4.03 -20.56
CA ASN A 193 -10.21 -3.35 -19.38
C ASN A 193 -9.18 -2.45 -18.70
N ILE A 194 -7.90 -2.84 -18.67
CA ILE A 194 -6.82 -2.02 -18.10
C ILE A 194 -6.61 -0.76 -18.95
N ALA A 195 -6.62 -0.90 -20.27
CA ALA A 195 -6.48 0.23 -21.21
C ALA A 195 -7.69 1.18 -21.17
N GLU A 196 -8.91 0.65 -21.12
CA GLU A 196 -10.15 1.42 -21.01
C GLU A 196 -10.14 2.29 -19.74
N ARG A 197 -9.76 1.71 -18.59
CA ARG A 197 -9.65 2.44 -17.32
C ARG A 197 -8.59 3.54 -17.32
N ALA A 198 -7.53 3.39 -18.10
CA ALA A 198 -6.55 4.46 -18.29
C ALA A 198 -7.15 5.59 -19.12
N ALA A 199 -7.82 5.23 -20.23
CA ALA A 199 -8.44 6.17 -21.14
C ALA A 199 -9.56 7.00 -20.47
N GLU A 200 -10.33 6.41 -19.55
CA GLU A 200 -11.35 7.10 -18.73
C GLU A 200 -10.75 8.26 -17.90
N LEU A 201 -9.45 8.19 -17.57
CA LEU A 201 -8.73 9.22 -16.83
C LEU A 201 -7.74 9.98 -17.72
N ASN A 202 -7.94 10.02 -19.04
CA ASN A 202 -7.05 10.66 -20.01
C ASN A 202 -5.59 10.17 -19.96
N GLY A 203 -5.38 8.93 -19.51
CA GLY A 203 -4.09 8.29 -19.42
C GLY A 203 -3.88 7.19 -20.45
N GLU A 204 -2.83 6.40 -20.21
CA GLU A 204 -2.38 5.33 -21.07
C GLU A 204 -2.06 4.07 -20.26
N ALA A 205 -2.18 2.91 -20.92
CA ALA A 205 -1.68 1.67 -20.37
C ALA A 205 -0.92 0.88 -21.44
N SER A 206 0.19 0.28 -21.05
CA SER A 206 0.95 -0.65 -21.87
C SER A 206 1.15 -1.97 -21.15
N VAL A 207 1.26 -3.04 -21.94
CA VAL A 207 1.62 -4.35 -21.43
C VAL A 207 2.73 -4.90 -22.30
N GLU A 208 3.87 -5.10 -21.66
CA GLU A 208 5.14 -5.39 -22.32
C GLU A 208 5.78 -6.65 -21.71
N PRO A 209 6.59 -7.39 -22.49
CA PRO A 209 7.42 -8.44 -21.94
C PRO A 209 8.41 -7.87 -20.91
N GLY A 210 8.58 -8.56 -19.78
CA GLY A 210 9.59 -8.17 -18.80
C GLY A 210 11.01 -8.50 -19.30
N GLU A 211 11.98 -7.63 -18.98
CA GLU A 211 13.39 -7.79 -19.39
C GLU A 211 14.03 -9.11 -18.91
N ARG A 212 13.52 -9.65 -17.80
CA ARG A 212 13.99 -10.90 -17.17
C ARG A 212 13.01 -12.06 -17.37
N GLY A 213 12.08 -11.93 -18.31
CA GLY A 213 10.90 -12.79 -18.43
C GLY A 213 9.66 -12.14 -17.83
N GLY A 214 8.51 -12.81 -17.99
CA GLY A 214 7.24 -12.37 -17.43
C GLY A 214 6.56 -11.23 -18.17
N THR A 215 5.67 -10.56 -17.45
CA THR A 215 4.82 -9.48 -17.98
C THR A 215 4.99 -8.23 -17.13
N VAL A 216 5.05 -7.07 -17.78
CA VAL A 216 4.99 -5.76 -17.14
C VAL A 216 3.73 -5.06 -17.61
N VAL A 217 2.85 -4.75 -16.68
CA VAL A 217 1.71 -3.86 -16.87
C VAL A 217 2.12 -2.47 -16.39
N LEU A 218 2.04 -1.49 -17.27
CA LEU A 218 2.21 -0.09 -16.95
C LEU A 218 0.86 0.61 -17.16
N TRP A 219 0.41 1.34 -16.14
CA TRP A 219 -0.80 2.14 -16.18
C TRP A 219 -0.46 3.53 -15.65
N LYS A 220 -0.72 4.56 -16.45
CA LYS A 220 -0.28 5.93 -16.17
C LYS A 220 -1.39 6.92 -16.48
N VAL A 221 -1.74 7.77 -15.52
CA VAL A 221 -2.78 8.79 -15.68
C VAL A 221 -2.29 10.14 -15.15
N PRO A 222 -2.72 11.28 -15.74
CA PRO A 222 -2.49 12.59 -15.15
C PRO A 222 -3.18 12.71 -13.78
N LEU A 223 -2.57 13.50 -12.89
CA LEU A 223 -3.11 13.87 -11.57
C LEU A 223 -3.83 15.22 -11.58
N ASP A 224 -3.55 16.04 -12.59
CA ASP A 224 -4.18 17.33 -12.80
C ASP A 224 -5.38 17.16 -13.75
N ASP A 225 -6.51 17.81 -13.43
CA ASP A 225 -7.56 18.14 -14.40
C ASP A 225 -7.16 19.40 -15.19
#